data_AF-A0A1K1XEF5-F1
#
_entry.id   AF-A0A1K1XEF5-F1
#
_cell.length_a   1.000
_cell.length_b   1.000
_cell.length_c   1.000
_cell.angle_alpha   90.00
_cell.angle_beta   90.00
_cell.angle_gamma   90.00
#
_symmetry.space_group_name_H-M   'P 1'
#
loop_
_entity.id
_entity.type
_entity.pdbx_description
1 polymer ?
#
loop_
_entity_poly.entity_id
_entity_poly.type
_entity_poly.pdbx_seq_one_letter_code
_entity_poly.pdbx_strand_id
1 'polypeptide(L)' 'MEAHTGDRLLTHGRTVGQHDKVAEIVEVLGAGGAPPYRVRFADGHEHLISPGPDSVVQHTHVRKQAPETP' A
#
# COMPACT_ATOMS: atom_id res chain seq x y z
N MET A 1 10.15 5.37 -4.52
CA MET A 1 8.85 4.72 -4.28
C MET A 1 7.82 5.82 -4.34
N GLU A 2 6.91 5.76 -5.30
CA GLU A 2 5.82 6.71 -5.46
C GLU A 2 4.52 5.97 -5.11
N ALA A 3 3.71 6.56 -4.24
CA ALA A 3 2.43 6.00 -3.82
C ALA A 3 1.31 6.99 -4.10
N HIS A 4 0.13 6.48 -4.45
CA HIS A 4 -1.07 7.27 -4.74
C HIS A 4 -2.21 6.85 -3.80
N THR A 5 -3.20 7.71 -3.69
CA THR A 5 -4.41 7.42 -2.91
C THR A 5 -5.20 6.30 -3.58
N GLY A 6 -5.54 5.25 -2.83
CA GLY A 6 -6.18 4.02 -3.31
C GLY A 6 -5.23 2.85 -3.53
N ASP A 7 -3.91 3.06 -3.44
CA ASP A 7 -2.94 1.97 -3.51
C ASP A 7 -2.88 1.17 -2.21
N ARG A 8 -2.26 -0.01 -2.25
CA ARG A 8 -2.00 -0.81 -1.04
C ARG A 8 -0.53 -0.79 -0.69
N LEU A 9 -0.24 -0.44 0.56
CA LEU A 9 1.09 -0.56 1.13
C LEU A 9 1.24 -1.94 1.78
N LEU A 10 2.17 -2.73 1.26
CA LEU A 10 2.59 -4.01 1.80
C LEU A 10 3.94 -3.84 2.49
N THR A 11 4.00 -4.07 3.79
CA THR A 11 5.24 -4.05 4.54
C THR A 11 5.65 -5.49 4.86
N HIS A 12 6.71 -5.97 4.22
CA HIS A 12 7.27 -7.28 4.54
C HIS A 12 8.06 -7.22 5.85
N GLY A 13 7.64 -8.01 6.83
CA GLY A 13 8.42 -8.22 8.03
C GLY A 13 9.69 -9.00 7.69
N ARG A 14 10.86 -8.48 8.06
CA ARG A 14 12.16 -9.16 7.82
C ARG A 14 12.36 -10.41 8.69
N THR A 15 11.40 -10.73 9.57
CA THR A 15 11.44 -11.84 10.53
C THR A 15 10.33 -12.85 10.23
N VAL A 16 10.68 -14.13 10.17
CA VAL A 16 9.72 -15.23 10.03
C VAL A 16 8.72 -15.17 11.21
N GLY A 17 7.44 -14.98 10.93
CA GLY A 17 6.36 -14.84 11.93
C GLY A 17 5.80 -13.43 12.13
N GLN A 18 6.42 -12.39 11.56
CA GLN A 18 5.73 -11.10 11.43
C GLN A 18 4.78 -11.16 10.23
N HIS A 19 3.48 -11.21 10.52
CA HIS A 19 2.45 -11.15 9.49
C HIS A 19 2.65 -9.93 8.60
N ASP A 20 2.51 -10.15 7.29
CA ASP A 20 2.56 -9.11 6.28
C ASP A 20 1.52 -8.04 6.64
N LYS A 21 1.98 -6.79 6.82
CA LYS A 21 1.05 -5.70 7.10
C LYS A 21 0.61 -5.09 5.79
N VAL A 22 -0.65 -5.35 5.44
CA VAL A 22 -1.33 -4.71 4.32
C VAL A 22 -2.18 -3.56 4.85
N ALA A 23 -1.99 -2.38 4.30
CA ALA A 23 -2.82 -1.22 4.57
C ALA A 23 -3.15 -0.50 3.27
N GLU A 24 -4.34 0.09 3.17
CA GLU A 24 -4.75 0.89 2.01
C GLU A 24 -4.31 2.34 2.21
N ILE A 25 -3.64 2.93 1.23
CA ILE A 25 -3.21 4.32 1.26
C ILE A 25 -4.44 5.18 0.99
N VAL A 26 -4.92 5.85 2.03
CA VAL A 26 -6.09 6.74 1.95
C VAL A 26 -5.68 8.18 1.64
N GLU A 27 -4.43 8.55 1.90
CA GLU A 27 -3.90 9.87 1.57
C GLU A 27 -2.37 9.84 1.51
N VAL A 28 -1.79 10.63 0.60
CA VAL A 28 -0.34 10.77 0.46
C VAL A 28 0.04 12.19 0.86
N LEU A 29 0.81 12.32 1.95
CA LEU A 29 1.12 13.62 2.54
C LEU A 29 2.46 14.18 2.04
N GLY A 30 3.36 13.33 1.55
CA GLY A 30 4.59 13.80 0.94
C GLY A 30 4.40 14.26 -0.51
N ALA A 31 5.21 15.25 -0.89
CA ALA A 31 5.17 15.83 -2.22
C ALA A 31 5.54 14.79 -3.30
N GLY A 32 4.75 14.74 -4.38
CA GLY A 32 5.03 13.86 -5.52
C GLY A 32 4.95 12.37 -5.17
N GLY A 33 4.10 11.99 -4.23
CA GLY A 33 3.94 10.58 -3.85
C GLY A 33 5.01 10.05 -2.89
N ALA A 34 5.71 10.95 -2.19
CA ALA A 34 6.72 10.61 -1.18
C ALA A 34 6.12 10.35 0.22
N PRO A 35 6.82 9.66 1.12
CA PRO A 35 6.41 9.53 2.53
C PRO A 35 6.33 10.90 3.22
N PRO A 36 5.48 11.04 4.25
CA PRO A 36 4.67 10.00 4.89
C PRO A 36 3.34 9.73 4.18
N TYR A 37 2.81 8.52 4.35
CA TYR A 37 1.51 8.10 3.81
C TYR A 37 0.52 7.89 4.94
N ARG A 38 -0.72 8.34 4.75
CA ARG A 38 -1.85 7.97 5.60
C ARG A 38 -2.43 6.69 5.04
N VAL A 39 -2.39 5.63 5.84
CA VAL A 39 -2.92 4.32 5.48
C VAL A 39 -4.04 3.92 6.42
N ARG A 40 -5.00 3.15 5.92
CA ARG A 40 -6.08 2.55 6.69
C ARG A 40 -5.91 1.04 6.70
N PHE A 41 -5.91 0.47 7.90
CA PHE A 41 -5.88 -0.97 8.08
C PHE A 41 -7.28 -1.57 7.93
N ALA A 42 -7.35 -2.89 7.74
CA ALA A 42 -8.62 -3.62 7.66
C ALA A 42 -9.49 -3.48 8.93
N ASP A 43 -8.86 -3.19 10.07
CA ASP A 43 -9.52 -2.87 11.34
C ASP A 43 -10.25 -1.50 11.32
N GLY A 44 -10.06 -0.72 10.26
CA GLY A 44 -10.66 0.61 10.08
C GLY A 44 -9.81 1.75 10.64
N HIS A 45 -8.77 1.45 11.41
CA HIS A 45 -7.84 2.41 11.99
C HIS A 45 -6.90 3.02 10.94
N GLU A 46 -6.77 4.34 10.99
CA GLU A 46 -5.84 5.11 10.15
C GLU A 46 -4.52 5.36 10.87
N HIS A 47 -3.41 5.17 10.18
CA HIS A 47 -2.07 5.43 10.68
C HIS A 47 -1.22 6.17 9.65
N LEU A 48 -0.34 7.02 10.16
CA LEU A 48 0.74 7.63 9.39
C LEU A 48 1.92 6.65 9.35
N ILE A 49 2.27 6.19 8.17
CA ILE A 49 3.41 5.30 7.94
C ILE A 49 4.44 5.99 7.04
N SER A 50 5.70 5.90 7.47
CA SER A 50 6.86 6.18 6.64
C SER A 50 7.48 4.85 6.22
N PRO A 51 7.21 4.37 5.00
CA PRO A 51 7.74 3.09 4.56
C PRO A 51 9.27 3.10 4.47
N GLY A 52 9.85 1.98 4.86
CA GLY A 52 11.28 1.71 4.71
C GLY A 52 11.63 1.06 3.36
N PRO A 53 12.89 0.67 3.16
CA PRO A 53 13.34 0.05 1.90
C PRO A 53 12.66 -1.30 1.62
N ASP A 54 12.15 -1.99 2.64
CA ASP A 54 11.45 -3.28 2.50
C ASP A 54 9.93 -3.15 2.28
N SER A 55 9.41 -1.93 2.18
CA SER A 55 7.99 -1.71 1.87
C SER A 55 7.76 -1.83 0.37
N VAL A 56 6.56 -2.22 -0.02
CA VAL A 56 6.15 -2.35 -1.43
C VAL A 56 4.79 -1.68 -1.59
N VAL A 57 4.68 -0.75 -2.53
CA VAL A 57 3.39 -0.17 -2.92
C VAL A 57 2.82 -1.03 -4.04
N GLN A 58 1.73 -1.73 -3.76
CA GLN A 58 0.95 -2.43 -4.75
C GLN A 58 -0.06 -1.46 -5.33
N HIS A 59 0.26 -0.93 -6.53
CA HIS A 59 -0.76 -0.28 -7.33
C HIS A 59 -1.79 -1.33 -7.72
N THR A 60 -3.03 -1.15 -7.26
CA THR A 60 -4.14 -1.94 -7.78
C THR A 60 -4.41 -1.46 -9.19
N HIS A 61 -3.56 -1.90 -10.11
CA HIS A 61 -3.86 -1.80 -11.52
C HIS A 61 -5.10 -2.68 -11.66
N VAL A 62 -6.27 -2.04 -11.67
CA VAL A 62 -7.48 -2.64 -12.20
C VAL A 62 -7.15 -2.94 -13.64
N ARG A 63 -6.49 -4.09 -13.86
CA ARG A 63 -6.61 -4.82 -15.09
C ARG A 63 -8.11 -5.06 -15.14
N LYS A 64 -8.79 -4.21 -15.90
CA LYS A 64 -9.96 -4.61 -16.65
C LYS A 64 -9.57 -5.95 -17.27
N GLN A 65 -9.90 -7.04 -16.61
CA GLN A 65 -9.88 -8.35 -17.21
C GLN A 65 -10.89 -8.22 -18.33
N ALA A 66 -10.41 -7.93 -19.53
CA ALA A 66 -11.18 -8.21 -20.72
C ALA A 66 -11.47 -9.72 -20.65
N PRO A 67 -12.74 -10.15 -20.74
CA PRO A 67 -13.05 -11.56 -20.73
C PRO A 67 -12.37 -12.18 -21.94
N GLU A 68 -11.34 -12.98 -21.70
CA GLU A 68 -10.85 -13.94 -22.67
C GLU A 68 -12.06 -14.82 -23.05
N THR A 69 -12.53 -14.63 -24.28
CA THR A 69 -13.72 -15.29 -24.83
C THR A 69 -13.33 -16.71 -25.23
N PRO A 70 -14.16 -17.73 -24.95
CA PRO A 70 -13.81 -19.16 -25.10
C PRO A 70 -13.56 -19.61 -26.53
#